data_AF-A0AA92CJS7-F1
#
_entry.id   AF-A0AA92CJS7-F1
#
_cell.length_a   1.000
_cell.length_b   1.000
_cell.length_c   1.000
_cell.angle_alpha   90.00
_cell.angle_beta   90.00
_cell.angle_gamma   90.00
#
_symmetry.space_group_name_H-M   'P 1'
#
loop_
_entity.id
_entity.type
_entity.pdbx_description
1 polymer ?
#
loop_
_entity_poly.entity_id
_entity_poly.type
_entity_poly.pdbx_seq_one_letter_code
_entity_poly.pdbx_strand_id
1 'polypeptide(L)'
;MLEISARKVAQVAMMARELDRAEGELRAFIDRMSVDEQAELTAIMWIGRGSFEAEELSEALATARSEATTPTADYLIGTPHLADNIEAGLEAIGVDVGDIEDDVIGR
;
A
#
# COMPACT_ATOMS: atom_id res chain seq x y z
N MET A 1 4.10 -1.08 -13.63
CA MET A 1 4.57 -2.15 -12.73
C MET A 1 4.73 -1.49 -11.38
N LEU A 2 4.34 -2.16 -10.30
CA LEU A 2 4.52 -1.64 -8.95
C LEU A 2 5.99 -1.81 -8.55
N GLU A 3 6.61 -0.77 -8.03
CA GLU A 3 7.94 -0.81 -7.45
C GLU A 3 7.89 -1.28 -5.98
N ILE A 4 6.78 -1.03 -5.28
CA ILE A 4 6.54 -1.48 -3.92
C ILE A 4 6.33 -2.99 -3.90
N SER A 5 7.21 -3.68 -3.17
CA SER A 5 7.07 -5.13 -2.97
C SER A 5 5.81 -5.46 -2.15
N ALA A 6 5.14 -6.57 -2.50
CA ALA A 6 4.01 -7.12 -1.74
C ALA A 6 4.30 -7.25 -0.23
N ARG A 7 5.53 -7.66 0.12
CA ARG A 7 5.99 -7.76 1.52
C ARG A 7 5.89 -6.43 2.27
N LYS A 8 6.29 -5.32 1.64
CA LYS A 8 6.20 -3.98 2.25
C LYS A 8 4.74 -3.59 2.48
N VAL A 9 3.88 -3.85 1.49
CA VAL A 9 2.44 -3.55 1.58
C VAL A 9 1.78 -4.37 2.71
N ALA A 10 2.07 -5.67 2.78
CA ALA A 10 1.60 -6.54 3.87
C ALA A 10 2.10 -6.09 5.25
N GLN A 11 3.35 -5.62 5.34
CA GLN A 11 3.90 -5.06 6.57
C GLN A 11 3.13 -3.80 7.02
N VAL A 12 2.75 -2.92 6.09
CA VAL A 12 1.91 -1.75 6.38
C VAL A 12 0.54 -2.19 6.90
N ALA A 13 -0.12 -3.15 6.24
CA ALA A 13 -1.42 -3.67 6.70
C ALA A 13 -1.34 -4.25 8.12
N MET A 14 -0.30 -5.05 8.42
CA MET A 14 -0.05 -5.60 9.75
C MET A 14 0.09 -4.50 10.82
N MET A 15 0.94 -3.50 10.58
CA MET A 15 1.11 -2.38 11.52
C MET A 15 -0.19 -1.55 11.65
N ALA A 16 -0.95 -1.41 10.57
CA ALA A 16 -2.23 -0.71 10.57
C ALA A 16 -3.32 -1.43 11.40
N ARG A 17 -3.26 -2.76 11.56
CA ARG A 17 -4.17 -3.51 12.46
C ARG A 17 -3.91 -3.20 13.94
N GLU A 18 -2.68 -2.82 14.28
CA GLU A 18 -2.24 -2.52 15.65
C GLU A 18 -1.93 -1.03 15.85
N LEU A 19 -2.65 -0.13 15.17
CA LEU A 19 -2.37 1.33 15.18
C LEU A 19 -2.17 1.91 16.58
N ASP A 20 -2.98 1.52 17.56
CA ASP A 20 -2.89 1.98 18.96
C ASP A 20 -1.48 1.79 19.57
N ARG A 21 -0.71 0.82 19.07
CA ARG A 21 0.65 0.51 19.54
C ARG A 21 1.73 0.80 18.50
N ALA A 22 1.40 0.70 17.21
CA ALA A 22 2.34 0.73 16.10
C ALA A 22 2.32 2.04 15.29
N GLU A 23 1.50 3.04 15.64
CA GLU A 23 1.36 4.28 14.85
C GLU A 23 2.72 4.94 14.53
N GLY A 24 3.58 5.11 15.54
CA GLY A 24 4.89 5.74 15.35
C GLY A 24 5.82 4.95 14.42
N GLU A 25 5.78 3.61 14.50
CA GLU A 25 6.57 2.74 13.63
C GLU A 25 6.03 2.73 12.21
N LEU A 26 4.70 2.65 12.04
CA LEU A 26 4.02 2.71 10.76
C LEU A 26 4.34 4.03 10.03
N ARG A 27 4.22 5.15 10.74
CA ARG A 27 4.57 6.47 10.21
C ARG A 27 6.01 6.51 9.73
N ALA A 28 6.96 6.12 10.59
CA ALA A 28 8.37 6.11 10.23
C ALA A 28 8.70 5.13 9.10
N PHE A 29 7.91 4.06 8.93
CA PHE A 29 8.06 3.12 7.83
C PHE A 29 7.59 3.74 6.51
N ILE A 30 6.42 4.37 6.48
CA ILE A 30 5.87 5.06 5.29
C ILE A 30 6.78 6.24 4.91
N ASP A 31 7.25 7.03 5.86
CA ASP A 31 8.09 8.21 5.60
C ASP A 31 9.46 7.84 4.96
N ARG A 32 9.92 6.61 5.12
CA ARG A 32 11.16 6.10 4.50
C ARG A 32 10.94 5.49 3.12
N MET A 33 9.69 5.28 2.71
CA MET A 33 9.37 4.83 1.36
C MET A 33 9.68 5.92 0.35
N SER A 34 10.05 5.52 -0.86
CA SER A 34 10.14 6.45 -1.99
C SER A 34 8.77 7.06 -2.31
N VAL A 35 8.76 8.20 -3.00
CA VAL A 35 7.51 8.87 -3.42
C VAL A 35 6.65 7.95 -4.29
N ASP A 36 7.27 7.13 -5.13
CA ASP A 36 6.56 6.15 -5.95
C ASP A 36 5.92 5.05 -5.11
N GLU A 37 6.66 4.46 -4.16
CA GLU A 37 6.12 3.46 -3.25
C GLU A 37 4.95 4.00 -2.40
N GLN A 38 5.03 5.27 -1.98
CA GLN A 38 3.95 5.93 -1.25
C GLN A 38 2.69 6.11 -2.12
N ALA A 39 2.86 6.52 -3.37
CA ALA A 39 1.76 6.65 -4.31
C ALA A 39 1.14 5.29 -4.65
N GLU A 40 1.97 4.26 -4.80
CA GLU A 40 1.54 2.88 -5.05
C GLU A 40 0.77 2.31 -3.87
N LEU A 41 1.26 2.47 -2.65
CA LEU A 41 0.54 2.07 -1.44
C LEU A 41 -0.82 2.75 -1.33
N THR A 42 -0.88 4.04 -1.67
CA THR A 42 -2.14 4.81 -1.70
C THR A 42 -3.10 4.28 -2.74
N ALA A 43 -2.63 3.98 -3.96
CA ALA A 43 -3.45 3.42 -5.03
C ALA A 43 -3.99 2.02 -4.65
N ILE A 44 -3.16 1.17 -4.04
CA ILE A 44 -3.58 -0.16 -3.56
C ILE A 44 -4.69 -0.01 -2.52
N MET A 45 -4.51 0.87 -1.54
CA MET A 45 -5.54 1.14 -0.53
C MET A 45 -6.83 1.65 -1.16
N TRP A 46 -6.76 2.54 -2.16
CA TRP A 46 -7.94 3.03 -2.87
C TRP A 46 -8.69 1.94 -3.63
N ILE A 47 -7.97 0.99 -4.23
CA ILE A 47 -8.58 -0.16 -4.91
C ILE A 47 -9.33 -1.02 -3.90
N GLY A 48 -8.71 -1.40 -2.78
CA GLY A 48 -9.40 -2.22 -1.78
C GLY A 48 -10.54 -1.50 -1.06
N ARG A 49 -10.53 -0.15 -1.04
CA ARG A 49 -11.65 0.68 -0.59
C ARG A 49 -12.78 0.79 -1.63
N GLY A 50 -12.55 0.36 -2.87
CA GLY A 50 -13.49 0.49 -3.99
C GLY A 50 -13.59 1.89 -4.56
N SER A 51 -12.55 2.71 -4.44
CA SER A 51 -12.47 4.03 -5.11
C SER A 51 -11.99 3.93 -6.55
N PHE A 52 -11.29 2.85 -6.88
CA PHE A 52 -10.85 2.45 -8.22
C PHE A 52 -11.00 0.93 -8.33
N GLU A 53 -11.19 0.43 -9.54
CA GLU A 53 -11.11 -1.01 -9.82
C GLU A 53 -9.67 -1.46 -10.07
N ALA A 54 -9.39 -2.77 -9.99
CA ALA A 54 -8.04 -3.30 -10.20
C ALA A 54 -7.50 -3.01 -11.61
N GLU A 55 -8.37 -3.00 -12.62
CA GLU A 55 -8.03 -2.66 -14.00
C GLU A 55 -7.67 -1.17 -14.17
N GLU A 56 -8.09 -0.32 -13.22
CA GLU A 56 -7.85 1.13 -13.21
C GLU A 56 -6.57 1.49 -12.44
N LEU A 57 -5.73 0.51 -12.07
CA LEU A 57 -4.50 0.73 -11.29
C LEU A 57 -3.61 1.85 -11.87
N SER A 58 -3.47 1.93 -13.19
CA SER A 58 -2.65 2.98 -13.82
C SER A 58 -3.21 4.38 -13.58
N GLU A 59 -4.53 4.54 -13.55
CA GLU A 59 -5.21 5.80 -13.26
C GLU A 59 -5.13 6.13 -11.77
N ALA A 60 -5.34 5.14 -10.90
CA ALA A 60 -5.19 5.29 -9.46
C ALA A 60 -3.77 5.78 -9.09
N LEU A 61 -2.73 5.22 -9.73
CA LEU A 61 -1.34 5.64 -9.54
C LEU A 61 -1.09 7.08 -10.00
N ALA A 62 -1.58 7.45 -11.19
CA ALA A 62 -1.45 8.82 -11.70
C ALA A 62 -2.14 9.82 -10.77
N THR A 63 -3.33 9.47 -10.29
CA THR A 63 -4.11 10.27 -9.34
C THR A 63 -3.37 10.41 -8.03
N ALA A 64 -2.90 9.30 -7.43
CA ALA A 64 -2.16 9.31 -6.17
C ALA A 64 -0.91 10.20 -6.23
N ARG A 65 -0.17 10.18 -7.34
CA ARG A 65 0.98 11.06 -7.57
C ARG A 65 0.58 12.53 -7.66
N SER A 66 -0.52 12.83 -8.34
CA SER A 66 -0.99 14.20 -8.55
C SER A 66 -1.59 14.83 -7.28
N GLU A 67 -2.22 14.02 -6.43
CA GLU A 67 -2.94 14.46 -5.24
C GLU A 67 -2.11 14.38 -3.94
N ALA A 68 -0.83 13.96 -4.01
CA ALA A 68 0.11 13.84 -2.89
C ALA A 68 0.51 15.19 -2.26
N THR A 69 -0.47 15.95 -1.80
CA THR A 69 -0.35 17.28 -1.19
C THR A 69 -0.32 17.23 0.34
N THR A 70 -0.71 16.11 0.93
CA THR A 70 -0.64 15.79 2.35
C THR A 70 0.42 14.71 2.55
N PRO A 71 1.20 14.71 3.64
CA PRO A 71 2.11 13.61 3.93
C PRO A 71 1.37 12.27 3.89
N THR A 72 1.87 11.31 3.10
CA THR A 72 1.18 10.04 2.86
C THR A 72 0.90 9.29 4.15
N ALA A 73 1.82 9.33 5.12
CA ALA A 73 1.62 8.71 6.42
C ALA A 73 0.40 9.28 7.16
N ASP A 74 0.22 10.60 7.16
CA ASP A 74 -0.95 11.25 7.78
C ASP A 74 -2.25 10.84 7.09
N TYR A 75 -2.25 10.85 5.75
CA TYR A 75 -3.41 10.48 4.97
C TYR A 75 -3.83 9.02 5.19
N LEU A 76 -2.87 8.09 5.13
CA LEU A 76 -3.12 6.67 5.32
C LEU A 76 -3.55 6.37 6.77
N ILE A 77 -2.83 6.87 7.78
CA ILE A 77 -3.19 6.64 9.20
C ILE A 77 -4.58 7.20 9.53
N GLY A 78 -4.96 8.33 8.93
CA GLY A 78 -6.30 8.90 9.07
C GLY A 78 -7.40 8.16 8.30
N THR A 79 -7.05 7.18 7.46
CA THR A 79 -8.02 6.43 6.65
C THR A 79 -8.71 5.34 7.49
N PRO A 80 -10.05 5.36 7.60
CA PRO A 80 -10.80 4.29 8.25
C PRO A 80 -10.55 2.93 7.59
N HIS A 81 -10.44 1.88 8.41
CA HIS A 81 -10.23 0.50 7.95
C HIS A 81 -8.98 0.33 7.07
N LEU A 82 -7.92 1.11 7.31
CA LEU A 82 -6.69 1.12 6.50
C LEU A 82 -6.17 -0.30 6.22
N ALA A 83 -6.05 -1.14 7.25
CA ALA A 83 -5.54 -2.49 7.09
C ALA A 83 -6.39 -3.34 6.14
N ASP A 84 -7.72 -3.32 6.33
CA ASP A 84 -8.64 -4.11 5.52
C ASP A 84 -8.65 -3.62 4.07
N ASN A 85 -8.59 -2.30 3.84
CA ASN A 85 -8.49 -1.71 2.50
C ASN A 85 -7.17 -2.10 1.81
N ILE A 86 -6.05 -2.13 2.53
CA ILE A 86 -4.76 -2.53 1.92
C ILE A 86 -4.78 -4.00 1.52
N GLU A 87 -5.29 -4.88 2.38
CA GLU A 87 -5.36 -6.31 2.12
C GLU A 87 -6.31 -6.62 0.96
N ALA A 88 -7.49 -6.03 0.95
CA ALA A 88 -8.43 -6.15 -0.18
C ALA A 88 -7.83 -5.62 -1.49
N GLY A 89 -7.06 -4.52 -1.41
CA GLY A 89 -6.37 -3.95 -2.56
C GLY A 89 -5.32 -4.88 -3.14
N LEU A 90 -4.48 -5.49 -2.27
CA LEU A 90 -3.49 -6.49 -2.66
C LEU A 90 -4.12 -7.72 -3.33
N GLU A 91 -5.21 -8.22 -2.75
CA GLU A 91 -5.95 -9.35 -3.32
C GLU A 91 -6.53 -9.00 -4.69
N ALA A 92 -7.15 -7.82 -4.82
CA ALA A 92 -7.80 -7.37 -6.06
C ALA A 92 -6.82 -7.22 -7.23
N ILE A 93 -5.61 -6.70 -6.99
CA ILE A 93 -4.59 -6.56 -8.03
C ILE A 93 -3.88 -7.88 -8.38
N GLY A 94 -4.28 -8.99 -7.75
CA GLY A 94 -3.76 -10.32 -8.05
C GLY A 94 -2.27 -10.47 -7.77
N VAL A 95 -1.72 -9.68 -6.84
CA VAL A 95 -0.36 -9.88 -6.37
C VAL A 95 -0.39 -11.11 -5.46
N ASP A 96 -0.12 -12.26 -6.06
CA ASP A 96 -0.04 -13.51 -5.33
C ASP A 96 1.07 -13.37 -4.29
N VAL A 97 0.70 -13.37 -3.00
CA VAL A 97 1.66 -13.30 -1.90
C VAL A 97 2.59 -14.53 -1.93
N GLY A 98 2.26 -15.56 -2.72
CA GLY A 98 3.11 -16.71 -3.05
C GLY A 98 4.23 -16.43 -4.07
N ASP A 99 4.15 -15.39 -4.90
CA ASP A 99 5.21 -15.05 -5.88
C ASP A 99 6.44 -14.40 -5.21
N ILE A 100 6.41 -14.20 -3.89
CA ILE A 100 7.54 -13.71 -3.10
C ILE A 100 8.60 -14.82 -2.88
N GLU A 101 8.28 -16.10 -3.10
CA GLU A 101 9.26 -17.19 -2.93
C GLU A 101 10.16 -17.44 -4.16
N ASP A 102 9.84 -16.91 -5.35
CA ASP A 102 10.62 -17.19 -6.57
C ASP A 102 11.85 -16.28 -6.76
N ASP A 103 12.01 -15.22 -5.95
CA ASP A 103 13.23 -14.39 -5.96
C ASP A 103 14.34 -14.92 -5.02
N VAL A 104 14.10 -16.04 -4.33
CA VAL A 104 15.09 -16.70 -3.44
C VAL A 104 15.68 -17.98 -4.05
N ILE A 105 15.18 -18.47 -5.19
CA ILE A 105 15.76 -19.62 -5.90
C ILE A 105 16.27 -19.22 -7.30
N GLY A 106 16.99 -18.10 -7.36
CA GLY A 106 17.90 -17.78 -8.45
C GLY A 106 19.27 -18.41 -8.22
N ARG A 107 19.44 -19.65 -8.70
CA ARG A 107 20.68 -20.42 -8.97
C ARG A 107 22.05 -19.83 -8.57
#